data_AF-A0A2E6J682-F1
#
_entry.id   AF-A0A2E6J682-F1
#
_cell.length_a   1.000
_cell.length_b   1.000
_cell.length_c   1.000
_cell.angle_alpha   90.00
_cell.angle_beta   90.00
_cell.angle_gamma   90.00
#
_symmetry.space_group_name_H-M   'P 1'
#
loop_
_entity.id
_entity.type
_entity.pdbx_description
1 polymer ?
#
loop_
_entity_poly.entity_id
_entity_poly.type
_entity_poly.pdbx_seq_one_letter_code
_entity_poly.pdbx_strand_id
1 'polypeptide(L)'
;MKNKTIATFLNLLPFGFGYVYLGMRRKFLTIALIGIACPFIGVVLAVILDALIPWVLNVSGLSQCDFNYWYAKCQRPYWVTILMVGSLILPSIILSINSAKKIRRIDNYFN
;
A
#
# COMPACT_ATOMS: atom_id res chain seq x y z
N MET A 1 -7.96 -31.14 6.92
CA MET A 1 -7.23 -30.19 7.80
C MET A 1 -6.87 -28.95 6.99
N LYS A 2 -7.01 -27.75 7.56
CA LYS A 2 -6.60 -26.52 6.85
C LYS A 2 -5.08 -26.42 6.88
N ASN A 3 -4.46 -25.88 5.83
CA ASN A 3 -3.00 -25.73 5.73
C ASN A 3 -2.59 -24.27 5.95
N LYS A 4 -1.67 -24.05 6.89
CA LYS A 4 -1.14 -22.74 7.28
C LYS A 4 -0.39 -22.03 6.15
N THR A 5 0.32 -22.78 5.32
CA THR A 5 1.07 -22.24 4.18
C THR A 5 0.11 -21.69 3.12
N ILE A 6 -0.96 -22.42 2.83
CA ILE A 6 -1.99 -22.00 1.86
C ILE A 6 -2.75 -20.77 2.37
N ALA A 7 -3.13 -20.75 3.66
CA ALA A 7 -3.79 -19.59 4.27
C ALA A 7 -2.91 -18.33 4.23
N THR A 8 -1.60 -18.49 4.42
CA THR A 8 -0.63 -17.38 4.34
C THR A 8 -0.49 -16.89 2.90
N PHE A 9 -0.42 -17.80 1.93
CA PHE A 9 -0.31 -17.45 0.51
C PHE A 9 -1.54 -16.68 0.01
N LEU A 10 -2.74 -17.11 0.41
CA LEU A 10 -3.99 -16.43 0.08
C LEU A 10 -4.09 -15.01 0.66
N ASN A 11 -3.36 -14.71 1.73
CA ASN A 11 -3.29 -13.38 2.33
C ASN A 11 -2.18 -12.49 1.76
N LEU A 12 -1.39 -12.96 0.79
CA LEU A 12 -0.54 -12.05 0.03
C LEU A 12 -1.36 -11.07 -0.81
N LEU A 13 -2.61 -11.42 -1.13
CA LEU A 13 -3.56 -10.47 -1.69
C LEU A 13 -4.15 -9.61 -0.56
N PRO A 14 -4.20 -8.26 -0.73
CA PRO A 14 -4.65 -7.31 0.29
C PRO A 14 -6.15 -7.41 0.64
N PHE A 15 -6.86 -8.40 0.10
CA PHE A 15 -8.29 -8.64 0.33
C PHE A 15 -8.57 -9.65 1.44
N GLY A 16 -7.54 -10.29 2.01
CA GLY A 16 -7.73 -11.15 3.19
C GLY A 16 -8.32 -12.53 2.90
N PHE A 17 -8.16 -13.08 1.68
CA PHE A 17 -8.71 -14.38 1.29
C PHE A 17 -8.25 -15.54 2.17
N GLY A 18 -7.08 -15.44 2.81
CA GLY A 18 -6.61 -16.41 3.79
C GLY A 18 -7.54 -16.53 5.00
N TYR A 19 -8.22 -15.45 5.40
CA TYR A 19 -9.20 -15.49 6.48
C TYR A 19 -10.51 -16.15 6.08
N VAL A 20 -10.90 -16.09 4.79
CA VAL A 20 -12.05 -16.84 4.27
C VAL A 20 -11.78 -18.33 4.35
N TYR A 21 -10.59 -18.75 3.90
CA TYR A 21 -10.16 -20.15 3.98
C TYR A 21 -10.17 -20.66 5.44
N LEU A 22 -9.75 -19.83 6.40
CA LEU A 22 -9.79 -20.15 7.82
C LEU A 22 -11.19 -20.08 8.45
N GLY A 23 -12.20 -19.55 7.76
CA GLY A 23 -13.57 -19.40 8.28
C GLY A 23 -13.74 -18.18 9.20
N MET A 24 -12.76 -17.27 9.25
CA MET A 24 -12.73 -16.11 10.13
C MET A 24 -13.45 -14.90 9.51
N ARG A 25 -14.78 -15.01 9.34
CA ARG A 25 -15.60 -14.03 8.61
C ARG A 25 -15.46 -12.57 9.09
N ARG A 26 -15.42 -12.33 10.40
CA ARG A 26 -15.24 -10.97 10.95
C ARG A 26 -13.88 -10.36 10.57
N LYS A 27 -12.79 -11.13 10.67
CA LYS A 27 -11.44 -10.65 10.32
C LYS A 27 -11.30 -10.43 8.81
N PHE A 28 -11.92 -11.29 8.01
CA PHE A 28 -12.00 -11.09 6.57
C PHE A 28 -12.69 -9.77 6.23
N LEU A 29 -13.87 -9.50 6.80
CA LEU A 29 -14.63 -8.29 6.48
C LEU A 29 -13.85 -7.02 6.83
N THR A 30 -13.19 -6.98 7.98
CA THR A 30 -12.34 -5.85 8.36
C THR A 30 -11.19 -5.64 7.37
N ILE A 31 -10.50 -6.71 6.96
CA ILE A 31 -9.34 -6.59 6.07
C ILE A 31 -9.74 -6.28 4.64
N ALA A 32 -10.87 -6.83 4.17
CA ALA A 32 -11.43 -6.48 2.87
C ALA A 32 -11.80 -4.99 2.80
N LEU A 33 -12.45 -4.45 3.85
CA LEU A 33 -12.76 -3.02 3.92
C LEU A 33 -11.50 -2.15 3.95
N ILE A 34 -10.48 -2.54 4.72
CA ILE A 34 -9.19 -1.82 4.74
C ILE A 34 -8.51 -1.93 3.37
N GLY A 35 -8.55 -3.09 2.71
CA GLY A 35 -7.99 -3.31 1.38
C GLY A 35 -8.63 -2.43 0.31
N ILE A 36 -9.95 -2.20 0.41
CA ILE A 36 -10.67 -1.25 -0.45
C ILE A 36 -10.29 0.20 -0.13
N ALA A 37 -9.98 0.51 1.13
CA ALA A 37 -9.55 1.86 1.56
C ALA A 37 -8.09 2.16 1.20
N CYS A 38 -7.22 1.15 1.07
CA CYS A 38 -5.80 1.30 0.73
C CYS A 38 -5.51 2.14 -0.52
N PRO A 39 -6.20 2.00 -1.67
CA PRO A 39 -5.97 2.86 -2.83
C PRO A 39 -6.24 4.34 -2.53
N PHE A 40 -7.25 4.67 -1.71
CA PHE A 40 -7.52 6.06 -1.32
C PHE A 40 -6.41 6.63 -0.46
N ILE A 41 -5.89 5.84 0.49
CA ILE A 41 -4.72 6.22 1.30
C ILE A 41 -3.50 6.44 0.39
N GLY A 42 -3.30 5.57 -0.59
CA GLY A 42 -2.22 5.68 -1.57
C GLY A 42 -2.33 6.95 -2.41
N VAL A 43 -3.53 7.33 -2.86
CA VAL A 43 -3.79 8.59 -3.58
C VAL A 43 -3.48 9.81 -2.71
N VAL A 44 -3.94 9.83 -1.46
CA VAL A 44 -3.64 10.93 -0.52
C VAL A 44 -2.12 11.05 -0.31
N LEU A 45 -1.43 9.92 -0.14
CA LEU A 45 0.02 9.90 0.02
C LEU A 45 0.73 10.42 -1.25
N ALA A 46 0.26 10.04 -2.44
CA ALA A 46 0.77 10.53 -3.71
C ALA A 46 0.56 12.04 -3.88
N VAL A 47 -0.60 12.59 -3.49
CA VAL A 47 -0.87 14.05 -3.52
C VAL A 47 0.04 14.81 -2.54
N ILE A 48 0.26 14.27 -1.34
CA ILE A 48 1.18 14.88 -0.36
C ILE A 48 2.62 14.88 -0.89
N LEU A 49 3.08 13.75 -1.44
CA LEU A 49 4.39 13.65 -2.10
C LEU A 49 4.49 14.64 -3.26
N ASP A 50 3.41 14.82 -4.01
CA ASP A 50 3.37 15.74 -5.14
C ASP A 50 3.53 17.20 -4.74
N ALA A 51 3.01 17.58 -3.57
CA ALA A 51 3.20 18.92 -3.02
C ALA A 51 4.61 19.11 -2.42
N LEU A 52 5.15 18.08 -1.77
CA LEU A 52 6.43 18.16 -1.05
C LEU A 52 7.64 18.09 -1.97
N ILE A 53 7.61 17.24 -3.00
CA ILE A 53 8.77 17.02 -3.88
C ILE A 53 9.21 18.30 -4.60
N PRO A 54 8.33 19.11 -5.21
CA PRO A 54 8.65 20.44 -5.73
C PRO A 54 9.35 21.34 -4.72
N TRP A 55 8.82 21.39 -3.50
CA TRP A 55 9.37 22.22 -2.44
C TRP A 55 10.78 21.77 -2.05
N VAL A 56 11.00 20.47 -1.87
CA VAL A 56 12.33 19.91 -1.57
C VAL A 56 13.31 20.16 -2.71
N LEU A 57 12.88 19.98 -3.96
CA LEU A 57 13.74 20.19 -5.14
C LEU A 57 14.14 21.65 -5.33
N ASN A 58 13.24 22.59 -5.00
CA ASN A 58 13.51 24.02 -5.06
C ASN A 58 14.44 24.48 -3.93
N VAL A 59 14.18 24.03 -2.69
CA VAL A 59 15.02 24.36 -1.51
C VAL A 59 16.43 23.77 -1.61
N SER A 60 16.58 22.57 -2.20
CA SER A 60 17.88 21.92 -2.38
C SER A 60 18.70 22.44 -3.57
N GLY A 61 18.15 23.36 -4.36
CA GLY A 61 18.82 23.90 -5.56
C GLY A 61 19.00 22.88 -6.69
N LEU A 62 18.38 21.69 -6.59
CA LEU A 62 18.46 20.61 -7.57
C LEU A 62 17.60 20.88 -8.82
N SER A 63 16.70 21.87 -8.76
CA SER A 63 15.94 22.34 -9.93
C SER A 63 15.61 23.83 -9.84
N GLN A 64 15.80 24.57 -10.93
CA GLN A 64 15.37 25.97 -11.08
C GLN A 64 13.95 26.12 -11.66
N CYS A 65 13.19 25.02 -11.74
CA CYS A 65 11.85 25.02 -12.32
C CYS A 65 10.78 25.03 -11.23
N ASP A 66 9.76 25.89 -11.40
CA ASP A 66 8.51 25.78 -10.67
C ASP A 66 7.74 24.54 -11.13
N PHE A 67 7.72 23.50 -10.30
CA PHE A 67 6.82 22.36 -10.47
C PHE A 67 5.44 22.70 -9.90
N ASN A 68 4.72 23.61 -10.57
CA ASN A 68 3.39 24.02 -10.14
C ASN A 68 2.34 23.01 -10.68
N TYR A 69 1.40 22.58 -9.82
CA TYR A 69 0.43 21.51 -10.10
C TYR A 69 -0.39 21.74 -11.39
N TRP A 70 -0.65 23.01 -11.73
CA TRP A 70 -1.49 23.40 -12.86
C TRP A 70 -0.72 23.64 -14.17
N TYR A 71 0.60 23.86 -14.09
CA TYR A 71 1.44 24.19 -15.25
C TYR A 71 2.79 23.53 -15.09
N ALA A 72 2.91 22.28 -15.54
CA ALA A 72 4.19 21.59 -15.64
C ALA A 72 5.03 22.23 -16.76
N LYS A 73 5.76 23.31 -16.43
CA LYS A 73 6.74 23.89 -17.36
C LYS A 73 7.96 22.98 -17.56
N CYS A 74 8.20 22.04 -16.65
CA CYS A 74 9.34 21.12 -16.68
C CYS A 74 8.89 19.67 -16.44
N GLN A 75 9.51 18.74 -17.16
CA GLN A 75 9.25 17.31 -16.99
C GLN A 75 9.77 16.85 -15.62
N ARG A 76 8.95 16.12 -14.88
CA ARG A 76 9.33 15.61 -13.56
C ARG A 76 10.44 14.57 -13.69
N PRO A 77 11.42 14.55 -12.77
CA PRO A 77 12.43 13.49 -12.73
C PRO A 77 11.79 12.10 -12.61
N TYR A 78 12.34 11.11 -13.30
CA TYR A 78 11.78 9.76 -13.34
C TYR A 78 11.65 9.13 -11.94
N TRP A 79 12.59 9.41 -11.03
CA TRP A 79 12.56 8.91 -9.64
C TRP A 79 11.37 9.42 -8.82
N VAL A 80 10.86 10.63 -9.10
CA VAL A 80 9.66 11.19 -8.47
C VAL A 80 8.43 10.38 -8.85
N THR A 81 8.34 10.02 -10.13
CA THR A 81 7.26 9.17 -10.65
C THR A 81 7.28 7.80 -9.99
N ILE A 82 8.47 7.21 -9.78
CA ILE A 82 8.62 5.95 -9.04
C ILE A 82 8.11 6.10 -7.60
N LEU A 83 8.43 7.19 -6.91
CA LEU A 83 7.93 7.43 -5.55
C LEU A 83 6.41 7.58 -5.49
N MET A 84 5.80 8.27 -6.46
CA MET A 84 4.34 8.41 -6.54
C MET A 84 3.64 7.09 -6.83
N VAL A 85 4.17 6.27 -7.74
CA VAL A 85 3.63 4.93 -8.00
C VAL A 85 3.84 4.02 -6.78
N GLY A 86 5.01 4.12 -6.15
CA GLY A 86 5.36 3.39 -4.94
C GLY A 86 4.40 3.71 -3.80
N SER A 87 4.11 4.99 -3.54
CA SER A 87 3.21 5.44 -2.48
C SER A 87 1.77 4.98 -2.69
N LEU A 88 1.34 4.78 -3.94
CA LEU A 88 0.02 4.28 -4.28
C LEU A 88 -0.15 2.79 -3.93
N ILE A 89 0.92 2.00 -4.10
CA ILE A 89 0.91 0.54 -3.89
C ILE A 89 1.35 0.16 -2.47
N LEU A 90 2.16 1.02 -1.80
CA LEU A 90 2.74 0.76 -0.48
C LEU A 90 1.71 0.36 0.59
N PRO A 91 0.55 1.03 0.75
CA PRO A 91 -0.41 0.68 1.79
C PRO A 91 -0.96 -0.73 1.61
N SER A 92 -1.20 -1.14 0.37
CA SER A 92 -1.67 -2.49 0.01
C SER A 92 -0.64 -3.55 0.33
N ILE A 93 0.64 -3.28 0.05
CA ILE A 93 1.75 -4.18 0.40
C ILE A 93 1.88 -4.33 1.92
N ILE A 94 1.81 -3.22 2.66
CA ILE A 94 1.89 -3.23 4.13
C ILE A 94 0.73 -4.04 4.73
N LEU A 95 -0.49 -3.84 4.23
CA LEU A 95 -1.66 -4.60 4.67
C LEU A 95 -1.50 -6.10 4.41
N SER A 96 -1.05 -6.47 3.21
CA SER A 96 -0.75 -7.85 2.81
C SER A 96 0.26 -8.51 3.76
N ILE A 97 1.42 -7.89 3.97
CA ILE A 97 2.46 -8.40 4.88
C ILE A 97 1.94 -8.58 6.30
N ASN A 98 1.22 -7.59 6.83
CA ASN A 98 0.68 -7.65 8.19
C ASN A 98 -0.38 -8.75 8.33
N SER A 99 -1.24 -8.91 7.32
CA SER A 99 -2.26 -9.96 7.30
C SER A 99 -1.64 -11.37 7.23
N ALA A 100 -0.56 -11.54 6.46
CA ALA A 100 0.19 -12.80 6.36
C ALA A 100 0.93 -13.13 7.67
N LYS A 101 1.62 -12.15 8.28
CA LYS A 101 2.24 -12.30 9.61
C LYS A 101 1.23 -12.71 10.67
N LYS A 102 0.03 -12.12 10.62
CA LYS A 102 -1.03 -12.40 11.60
C LYS A 102 -1.58 -13.81 11.45
N ILE A 103 -1.73 -14.35 10.23
CA ILE A 103 -2.08 -15.77 10.02
C ILE A 103 -0.98 -16.71 10.52
N ARG A 104 0.29 -16.39 10.27
CA ARG A 104 1.42 -17.22 10.74
C ARG A 104 1.47 -17.37 12.27
N ARG A 105 0.87 -16.46 13.04
CA ARG A 105 0.82 -16.54 14.51
C ARG A 105 -0.41 -17.28 15.05
N ILE A 106 -1.33 -17.72 14.20
CA ILE A 106 -2.51 -18.46 14.63
C ILE A 106 -2.14 -19.95 14.56
N ASP A 107 -1.78 -20.55 15.70
CA ASP A 107 -1.43 -21.98 15.75
C ASP A 107 -2.66 -22.86 16.08
N ASN A 108 -3.59 -22.36 16.88
CA ASN A 108 -4.78 -23.10 17.34
C ASN A 108 -5.82 -23.46 16.25
N TYR A 109 -5.65 -23.01 15.01
CA TYR A 109 -6.57 -23.29 13.88
C TYR A 109 -6.07 -24.40 12.94
N PHE A 110 -4.87 -24.93 13.19
CA PHE A 110 -4.20 -25.89 12.30
C PHE A 110 -3.92 -27.24 12.96
N ASN A 111 -4.35 -27.44 14.22
CA ASN A 111 -4.36 -28.73 14.90
C ASN A 111 -5.59 -29.55 14.51
#